data_AF-A0A8S3FV61-F1
#
_entry.id   AF-A0A8S3FV61-F1
#
_cell.length_a   1.000
_cell.length_b   1.000
_cell.length_c   1.000
_cell.angle_alpha   90.00
_cell.angle_beta   90.00
_cell.angle_gamma   90.00
#
_symmetry.space_group_name_H-M   'P 1'
#
loop_
_entity.id
_entity.type
_entity.pdbx_description
1 polymer ?
#
loop_
_entity_poly.entity_id
_entity_poly.type
_entity_poly.pdbx_seq_one_letter_code
_entity_poly.pdbx_strand_id
1 'polypeptide(L)'
;MDVKFIYSIQSIQDWKAKHVRLFILHLALPILVQHLPVLYSSHFSIYCILVKLFHCPKTLDEIDLAKKLIHFHCQTSSKVYDPKIELYSLHAHIHLPSQVRSHGGLAFTSAFCFESMIHYIKKKAFGTKNLASQIMYWCDIESIIQTKQIELPFPCLINEMKFDSELFNGHRDLFTKAIFNFVTTCSPVRS
;
A
#
# COMPACT_ATOMS: atom_id res chain seq x y z
N MET A 1 -2.08 8.20 21.16
CA MET A 1 -1.05 8.92 20.38
C MET A 1 -1.76 9.59 19.22
N ASP A 2 -1.91 10.92 19.24
CA ASP A 2 -2.49 11.66 18.11
C ASP A 2 -1.48 11.71 16.96
N VAL A 3 -1.74 10.96 15.90
CA VAL A 3 -0.93 11.02 14.68
C VAL A 3 -1.26 12.33 13.96
N LYS A 4 -0.53 13.39 14.26
CA LYS A 4 -0.64 14.67 13.55
C LYS A 4 0.10 14.57 12.22
N PHE A 5 -0.65 14.67 11.11
CA PHE A 5 -0.08 14.83 9.78
C PHE A 5 0.12 16.34 9.50
N ILE A 6 1.33 16.85 9.68
CA ILE A 6 1.66 18.29 9.59
C ILE A 6 2.45 18.60 8.31
N TYR A 7 2.17 17.88 7.21
CA TYR A 7 2.85 18.10 5.93
C TYR A 7 1.93 18.78 4.93
N SER A 8 2.41 19.88 4.35
CA SER A 8 1.68 20.59 3.30
C SER A 8 1.70 19.77 2.00
N ILE A 9 0.57 19.75 1.30
CA ILE A 9 0.44 19.15 -0.03
C ILE A 9 1.38 19.85 -1.04
N GLN A 10 1.68 21.13 -0.83
CA GLN A 10 2.61 21.88 -1.69
C GLN A 10 4.05 21.35 -1.62
N SER A 11 4.41 20.70 -0.51
CA SER A 11 5.75 20.12 -0.28
C SER A 11 5.81 18.61 -0.63
N ILE A 12 4.97 18.14 -1.55
CA ILE A 12 4.85 16.70 -1.84
C ILE A 12 6.16 16.04 -2.29
N GLN A 13 7.06 16.81 -2.89
CA GLN A 13 8.38 16.34 -3.32
C GLN A 13 9.28 15.93 -2.14
N ASP A 14 9.08 16.53 -0.97
CA ASP A 14 9.84 16.24 0.25
C ASP A 14 9.22 15.09 1.07
N TRP A 15 8.11 14.54 0.60
CA TRP A 15 7.40 13.51 1.34
C TRP A 15 8.15 12.18 1.28
N LYS A 16 8.59 11.72 2.45
CA LYS A 16 9.05 10.33 2.62
C LYS A 16 7.95 9.32 2.25
N ALA A 17 8.35 8.14 1.80
CA ALA A 17 7.45 7.07 1.38
C ALA A 17 6.33 6.74 2.40
N LYS A 18 6.61 6.81 3.70
CA LYS A 18 5.59 6.61 4.76
C LYS A 18 4.47 7.65 4.75
N HIS A 19 4.78 8.91 4.40
CA HIS A 19 3.81 9.99 4.31
C HIS A 19 2.93 9.80 3.08
N VAL A 20 3.53 9.46 1.93
CA VAL A 20 2.82 9.13 0.69
C VAL A 20 1.88 7.93 0.91
N ARG A 21 2.35 6.89 1.60
CA ARG A 21 1.53 5.71 1.96
C ARG A 21 0.32 6.11 2.81
N LEU A 22 0.54 6.85 3.90
CA LEU A 22 -0.54 7.30 4.78
C LEU A 22 -1.55 8.17 4.00
N PHE A 23 -1.04 9.06 3.15
CA PHE A 23 -1.87 9.90 2.32
C PHE A 23 -2.77 9.07 1.40
N ILE A 24 -2.20 8.24 0.51
CA ILE A 24 -2.97 7.45 -0.47
C ILE A 24 -3.97 6.51 0.21
N LEU A 25 -3.56 5.83 1.29
CA LEU A 25 -4.41 4.84 1.95
C LEU A 25 -5.50 5.45 2.82
N HIS A 26 -5.37 6.67 3.34
CA HIS A 26 -6.31 7.16 4.37
C HIS A 26 -6.83 8.57 4.11
N LEU A 27 -5.97 9.48 3.66
CA LEU A 27 -6.30 10.91 3.66
C LEU A 27 -6.68 11.44 2.27
N ALA A 28 -6.16 10.84 1.21
CA ALA A 28 -6.19 11.42 -0.12
C ALA A 28 -7.61 11.51 -0.68
N LEU A 29 -8.43 10.45 -0.54
CA LEU A 29 -9.82 10.43 -1.00
C LEU A 29 -10.71 11.51 -0.37
N PRO A 30 -10.89 11.57 0.98
CA PRO A 30 -11.81 12.53 1.58
C PRO A 30 -11.37 13.99 1.36
N ILE A 31 -10.06 14.24 1.20
CA ILE A 31 -9.52 15.58 0.99
C ILE A 31 -9.61 15.99 -0.49
N LEU A 32 -9.08 15.17 -1.41
CA LEU A 32 -8.93 15.58 -2.82
C LEU A 32 -10.26 15.61 -3.57
N VAL A 33 -11.26 14.81 -3.18
CA VAL A 33 -12.59 14.87 -3.81
C VAL A 33 -13.24 16.24 -3.67
N GLN A 34 -12.92 17.00 -2.62
CA GLN A 34 -13.48 18.34 -2.39
C GLN A 34 -12.73 19.45 -3.15
N HIS A 35 -11.51 19.18 -3.61
CA HIS A 35 -10.63 20.20 -4.18
C HIS A 35 -10.27 19.98 -5.66
N LEU A 36 -10.43 18.76 -6.18
CA LEU A 36 -10.11 18.44 -7.58
C LEU A 36 -11.36 18.40 -8.46
N PRO A 37 -11.24 18.77 -9.75
CA PRO A 37 -12.30 18.55 -10.72
C PRO A 37 -12.68 17.07 -10.80
N VAL A 38 -13.96 16.81 -11.10
CA VAL A 38 -14.58 15.48 -11.06
C VAL A 38 -13.76 14.42 -11.81
N LEU A 39 -13.27 14.75 -13.02
CA LEU A 39 -12.47 13.81 -13.82
C LEU A 39 -11.22 13.32 -13.09
N TYR A 40 -10.45 14.26 -12.52
CA TYR A 40 -9.21 13.94 -11.82
C TYR A 40 -9.47 13.22 -10.50
N SER A 41 -10.50 13.66 -9.75
CA SER A 41 -10.84 13.03 -8.48
C SER A 41 -11.37 11.61 -8.66
N SER A 42 -12.19 11.34 -9.69
CA SER A 42 -12.64 9.98 -10.01
C SER A 42 -11.49 9.07 -10.42
N HIS A 43 -10.61 9.52 -11.32
CA HIS A 43 -9.48 8.71 -11.79
C HIS A 43 -8.46 8.45 -10.65
N PHE A 44 -8.21 9.45 -9.82
CA PHE A 44 -7.36 9.31 -8.63
C PHE A 44 -8.01 8.40 -7.56
N SER A 45 -9.33 8.39 -7.46
CA SER A 45 -10.05 7.52 -6.54
C SER A 45 -9.85 6.04 -6.89
N ILE A 46 -9.91 5.71 -8.19
CA ILE A 46 -9.61 4.37 -8.69
C ILE A 46 -8.20 3.94 -8.27
N TYR A 47 -7.22 4.84 -8.38
CA TYR A 47 -5.86 4.57 -7.93
C TYR A 47 -5.75 4.34 -6.42
N CYS A 48 -6.42 5.15 -5.60
CA CYS A 48 -6.41 4.91 -4.15
C CYS A 48 -7.03 3.55 -3.80
N ILE A 49 -8.08 3.16 -4.52
CA ILE A 49 -8.80 1.90 -4.29
C ILE A 49 -7.95 0.70 -4.70
N LEU A 50 -7.34 0.71 -5.88
CA LEU A 50 -6.48 -0.40 -6.31
C LEU A 50 -5.31 -0.60 -5.34
N VAL A 51 -4.69 0.50 -4.87
CA VAL A 51 -3.57 0.42 -3.90
C VAL A 51 -4.06 -0.17 -2.57
N LYS A 52 -5.24 0.21 -2.10
CA LYS A 52 -5.85 -0.38 -0.88
C LYS A 52 -6.11 -1.87 -1.03
N LEU A 53 -6.66 -2.29 -2.17
CA LEU A 53 -6.93 -3.72 -2.43
C LEU A 53 -5.63 -4.53 -2.47
N PHE A 54 -4.57 -4.02 -3.11
CA PHE A 54 -3.27 -4.68 -3.10
C PHE A 54 -2.59 -4.63 -1.73
N HIS A 55 -2.86 -3.61 -0.91
CA HIS A 55 -2.22 -3.44 0.39
C HIS A 55 -2.56 -4.59 1.35
N CYS A 56 -3.84 -4.94 1.46
CA CYS A 56 -4.31 -6.02 2.32
C CYS A 56 -5.51 -6.74 1.68
N PRO A 57 -5.26 -7.60 0.66
CA PRO A 57 -6.30 -8.38 0.01
C PRO A 57 -6.81 -9.46 0.98
N LYS A 58 -8.13 -9.61 1.06
CA LYS A 58 -8.83 -10.63 1.84
C LYS A 58 -9.28 -11.80 0.98
N THR A 59 -9.51 -11.59 -0.31
CA THR A 59 -9.91 -12.64 -1.24
C THR A 59 -9.15 -12.54 -2.55
N LEU A 60 -9.11 -13.64 -3.32
CA LEU A 60 -8.54 -13.63 -4.65
C LEU A 60 -9.34 -12.73 -5.61
N ASP A 61 -10.66 -12.65 -5.44
CA ASP A 61 -11.53 -11.80 -6.24
C ASP A 61 -11.16 -10.31 -6.10
N GLU A 62 -10.70 -9.89 -4.93
CA GLU A 62 -10.23 -8.52 -4.71
C GLU A 62 -8.92 -8.22 -5.44
N ILE A 63 -8.04 -9.21 -5.56
CA ILE A 63 -6.81 -9.10 -6.36
C ILE A 63 -7.19 -9.00 -7.85
N ASP A 64 -8.14 -9.81 -8.31
CA ASP A 64 -8.62 -9.78 -9.70
C ASP A 64 -9.39 -8.48 -10.02
N LEU A 65 -10.14 -7.94 -9.06
CA LEU A 65 -10.75 -6.61 -9.16
C LEU A 65 -9.67 -5.52 -9.27
N ALA A 66 -8.68 -5.53 -8.38
CA ALA A 66 -7.58 -4.58 -8.39
C ALA A 66 -6.78 -4.65 -9.70
N LYS A 67 -6.61 -5.86 -10.27
CA LYS A 67 -6.04 -6.08 -11.61
C LYS A 67 -6.84 -5.38 -12.70
N LYS A 68 -8.17 -5.49 -12.70
CA LYS A 68 -9.01 -4.78 -13.68
C LYS A 68 -8.87 -3.26 -13.52
N LEU A 69 -8.91 -2.77 -12.28
CA LEU A 69 -8.79 -1.34 -11.97
C LEU A 69 -7.44 -0.75 -12.40
N ILE A 70 -6.34 -1.49 -12.21
CA ILE A 70 -5.02 -1.00 -12.59
C ILE A 70 -4.81 -0.95 -14.10
N HIS A 71 -5.34 -1.94 -14.84
CA HIS A 71 -5.33 -1.89 -16.30
C HIS A 71 -6.14 -0.72 -16.82
N PHE A 72 -7.34 -0.51 -16.27
CA PHE A 72 -8.18 0.64 -16.61
C PHE A 72 -7.46 1.97 -16.33
N HIS A 73 -6.86 2.10 -15.14
CA HIS A 73 -6.11 3.30 -14.75
C HIS A 73 -4.94 3.55 -15.72
N CYS A 74 -4.13 2.54 -16.04
CA CYS A 74 -3.01 2.70 -16.97
C CYS A 74 -3.47 3.12 -18.37
N GLN A 75 -4.55 2.52 -18.88
CA GLN A 75 -5.11 2.84 -20.21
C GLN A 75 -5.70 4.25 -20.30
N THR A 76 -6.22 4.78 -19.18
CA THR A 76 -6.89 6.09 -19.14
C THR A 76 -5.99 7.22 -18.62
N SER A 77 -4.86 6.89 -17.98
CA SER A 77 -3.92 7.86 -17.40
C SER A 77 -3.40 8.90 -18.39
N SER A 78 -3.03 8.48 -19.61
CA SER A 78 -2.51 9.39 -20.64
C SER A 78 -3.55 10.41 -21.12
N LYS A 79 -4.83 10.03 -21.08
CA LYS A 79 -5.95 10.92 -21.45
C LYS A 79 -6.33 11.89 -20.32
N VAL A 80 -6.14 11.47 -19.07
CA VAL A 80 -6.54 12.25 -17.89
C VAL A 80 -5.47 13.25 -17.47
N TYR A 81 -4.19 12.86 -17.42
CA TYR A 81 -3.15 13.70 -16.79
C TYR A 81 -2.22 14.39 -17.78
N ASP A 82 -1.66 13.66 -18.76
CA ASP A 82 -0.92 14.14 -19.95
C ASP A 82 -0.36 12.88 -20.66
N PRO A 83 -0.22 12.84 -22.00
CA PRO A 83 0.46 11.75 -22.70
C PRO A 83 1.90 11.50 -22.22
N LYS A 84 2.58 12.52 -21.68
CA LYS A 84 3.95 12.42 -21.13
C LYS A 84 4.03 11.64 -19.82
N ILE A 85 2.89 11.28 -19.22
CA ILE A 85 2.84 10.55 -17.95
C ILE A 85 3.19 9.06 -18.10
N GLU A 86 3.56 8.56 -19.28
CA GLU A 86 4.08 7.20 -19.48
C GLU A 86 5.43 7.00 -18.75
N LEU A 87 5.32 6.91 -17.44
CA LEU A 87 6.39 6.67 -16.51
C LEU A 87 6.54 5.15 -16.39
N TYR A 88 7.77 4.68 -16.45
CA TYR A 88 8.17 3.30 -16.14
C TYR A 88 7.42 2.71 -14.92
N SER A 89 7.15 3.55 -13.92
CA SER A 89 6.37 3.23 -12.71
C SER A 89 4.98 2.66 -13.01
N LEU A 90 4.23 3.24 -13.96
CA LEU A 90 2.89 2.76 -14.34
C LEU A 90 2.96 1.39 -15.00
N HIS A 91 3.98 1.16 -15.83
CA HIS A 91 4.19 -0.15 -16.43
C HIS A 91 4.55 -1.21 -15.38
N ALA A 92 5.45 -0.88 -14.44
CA ALA A 92 5.79 -1.76 -13.33
C ALA A 92 4.56 -2.14 -12.50
N HIS A 93 3.62 -1.21 -12.30
CA HIS A 93 2.39 -1.50 -11.57
C HIS A 93 1.51 -2.57 -12.26
N ILE A 94 1.57 -2.76 -13.58
CA ILE A 94 0.79 -3.80 -14.26
C ILE A 94 1.16 -5.22 -13.78
N HIS A 95 2.38 -5.40 -13.27
CA HIS A 95 2.87 -6.66 -12.70
C HIS A 95 2.56 -6.82 -11.20
N LEU A 96 2.07 -5.79 -10.53
CA LEU A 96 1.72 -5.84 -9.11
C LEU A 96 0.69 -6.93 -8.76
N PRO A 97 -0.37 -7.19 -9.55
CA PRO A 97 -1.33 -8.25 -9.25
C PRO A 97 -0.70 -9.64 -9.16
N SER A 98 0.22 -9.99 -10.08
CA SER A 98 0.89 -11.29 -10.03
C SER A 98 1.82 -11.38 -8.83
N GLN A 99 2.53 -10.29 -8.51
CA GLN A 99 3.36 -10.23 -7.32
C GLN A 99 2.55 -10.41 -6.03
N VAL A 100 1.42 -9.71 -5.90
CA VAL A 100 0.54 -9.82 -4.74
C VAL A 100 -0.08 -11.21 -4.62
N ARG A 101 -0.42 -11.85 -5.76
CA ARG A 101 -0.93 -13.22 -5.78
C ARG A 101 0.12 -14.25 -5.34
N SER A 102 1.37 -14.05 -5.71
CA SER A 102 2.47 -14.98 -5.38
C SER A 102 3.09 -14.75 -4.01
N HIS A 103 3.10 -13.52 -3.49
CA HIS A 103 3.85 -13.16 -2.28
C HIS A 103 2.98 -12.57 -1.16
N GLY A 104 1.69 -12.34 -1.40
CA GLY A 104 0.77 -11.69 -0.46
C GLY A 104 0.69 -10.17 -0.61
N GLY A 105 -0.16 -9.55 0.21
CA GLY A 105 -0.44 -8.10 0.15
C GLY A 105 0.80 -7.21 0.33
N LEU A 106 0.76 -6.02 -0.26
CA LEU A 106 1.86 -5.04 -0.20
C LEU A 106 2.22 -4.63 1.24
N ALA A 107 1.29 -4.78 2.19
CA ALA A 107 1.58 -4.58 3.61
C ALA A 107 2.75 -5.45 4.11
N PHE A 108 2.90 -6.66 3.55
CA PHE A 108 3.87 -7.67 3.99
C PHE A 108 5.09 -7.77 3.07
N THR A 109 4.93 -7.44 1.79
CA THR A 109 5.98 -7.56 0.77
C THR A 109 6.75 -6.27 0.52
N SER A 110 6.31 -5.16 1.13
CA SER A 110 6.98 -3.86 0.99
C SER A 110 8.29 -3.75 1.79
N ALA A 111 9.19 -2.90 1.31
CA ALA A 111 10.47 -2.62 1.95
C ALA A 111 10.37 -1.94 3.34
N PHE A 112 9.18 -1.48 3.73
CA PHE A 112 8.97 -0.70 4.95
C PHE A 112 9.36 -1.45 6.24
N CYS A 113 9.16 -2.78 6.29
CA CYS A 113 9.57 -3.58 7.45
C CYS A 113 11.11 -3.60 7.58
N PHE A 114 11.82 -3.77 6.46
CA PHE A 114 13.28 -3.75 6.42
C PHE A 114 13.84 -2.38 6.74
N GLU A 115 13.30 -1.30 6.17
CA GLU A 115 13.71 0.07 6.49
C GLU A 115 13.55 0.38 7.99
N SER A 116 12.44 -0.06 8.58
CA SER A 116 12.17 0.12 10.02
C SER A 116 13.16 -0.66 10.87
N MET A 117 13.50 -1.89 10.48
CA MET A 117 14.49 -2.73 11.16
C MET A 117 15.91 -2.16 11.03
N ILE A 118 16.32 -1.74 9.83
CA ILE A 118 17.63 -1.10 9.60
C ILE A 118 17.75 0.16 10.46
N HIS A 119 16.71 0.99 10.52
CA HIS A 119 16.69 2.18 11.38
C HIS A 119 16.79 1.83 12.87
N TYR A 120 16.11 0.76 13.31
CA TYR A 120 16.20 0.27 14.68
C TYR A 120 17.61 -0.19 15.04
N ILE A 121 18.25 -1.00 14.18
CA ILE A 121 19.62 -1.49 14.37
C ILE A 121 20.62 -0.33 14.37
N LYS A 122 20.49 0.62 13.43
CA LYS A 122 21.35 1.80 13.35
C LYS A 122 21.31 2.67 14.61
N LYS A 123 20.18 2.73 15.31
CA LYS A 123 20.04 3.41 16.60
C LYS A 123 20.71 2.68 17.76
N LYS A 124 21.16 1.44 17.58
CA LYS A 124 21.83 0.63 18.60
C LYS A 124 23.33 0.51 18.34
N ALA A 125 23.75 0.63 17.09
CA ALA A 125 25.15 0.70 16.68
C ALA A 125 25.67 2.16 16.77
N PHE A 126 26.17 2.56 17.94
CA PHE A 126 26.90 3.82 18.09
C PHE A 126 28.41 3.53 18.02
N GLY A 127 29.23 4.50 17.61
CA GLY A 127 30.70 4.29 17.57
C GLY A 127 31.30 4.01 18.96
N THR A 128 31.67 5.07 19.67
CA THR A 128 32.50 4.97 20.88
C THR A 128 31.73 4.98 22.21
N LYS A 129 30.39 5.05 22.18
CA LYS A 129 29.57 5.21 23.39
C LYS A 129 28.86 3.91 23.78
N ASN A 130 28.85 3.60 25.08
CA ASN A 130 28.12 2.46 25.66
C ASN A 130 28.46 1.09 25.02
N LEU A 131 29.75 0.83 24.80
CA LEU A 131 30.25 -0.38 24.14
C LEU A 131 29.70 -1.67 24.77
N ALA A 132 29.67 -1.76 26.10
CA ALA A 132 29.13 -2.93 26.82
C ALA A 132 27.66 -3.20 26.48
N SER A 133 26.81 -2.15 26.43
CA SER A 133 25.40 -2.29 26.05
C SER A 133 25.23 -2.70 24.59
N GLN A 134 26.14 -2.29 23.71
CA GLN A 134 26.12 -2.70 22.31
C GLN A 134 26.51 -4.16 22.15
N ILE A 135 27.59 -4.60 22.81
CA ILE A 135 28.01 -6.01 22.82
C ILE A 135 26.85 -6.89 23.32
N MET A 136 26.23 -6.52 24.44
CA MET A 136 25.07 -7.23 24.98
C MET A 136 23.91 -7.30 23.99
N TYR A 137 23.57 -6.18 23.33
CA TYR A 137 22.52 -6.15 22.30
C TYR A 137 22.84 -7.07 21.11
N TRP A 138 24.10 -7.13 20.67
CA TRP A 138 24.51 -7.99 19.57
C TRP A 138 24.47 -9.47 19.95
N CYS A 139 24.93 -9.84 21.15
CA CYS A 139 24.79 -11.21 21.64
C CYS A 139 23.32 -11.64 21.75
N ASP A 140 22.43 -10.73 22.17
CA ASP A 140 20.99 -11.01 22.24
C ASP A 140 20.37 -11.21 20.85
N ILE A 141 20.70 -10.34 19.88
CA ILE A 141 20.29 -10.50 18.48
C ILE A 141 20.78 -11.83 17.91
N GLU A 142 22.05 -12.17 18.12
CA GLU A 142 22.66 -13.42 17.65
C GLU A 142 21.95 -14.63 18.25
N SER A 143 21.69 -14.62 19.56
CA SER A 143 20.92 -15.65 20.25
C SER A 143 19.52 -15.80 19.67
N ILE A 144 18.80 -14.70 19.41
CA ILE A 144 17.46 -14.72 18.81
C ILE A 144 17.50 -15.33 17.39
N ILE A 145 18.50 -14.95 16.58
CA ILE A 145 18.66 -15.46 15.19
C ILE A 145 18.96 -16.96 15.21
N GLN A 146 19.81 -17.42 16.13
CA GLN A 146 20.17 -18.83 16.25
C GLN A 146 19.02 -19.68 16.83
N THR A 147 18.23 -19.11 17.74
CA THR A 147 17.13 -19.82 18.42
C THR A 147 15.88 -19.92 17.56
N LYS A 148 15.58 -18.91 16.75
CA LYS A 148 14.46 -18.96 15.82
C LYS A 148 14.89 -19.59 14.50
N GLN A 149 14.43 -20.81 14.22
CA GLN A 149 14.33 -21.24 12.84
C GLN A 149 13.42 -20.23 12.12
N ILE A 150 13.97 -19.54 11.12
CA ILE A 150 13.19 -18.68 10.24
C ILE A 150 12.41 -19.65 9.35
N GLU A 151 11.24 -20.08 9.82
CA GLU A 151 10.23 -20.61 8.91
C GLU A 151 9.89 -19.47 7.96
N LEU A 152 10.28 -19.61 6.70
CA LEU A 152 9.78 -18.73 5.65
C LEU A 152 8.26 -18.85 5.72
N PRO A 153 7.54 -17.75 6.02
CA PRO A 153 6.09 -17.82 5.93
C PRO A 153 5.78 -18.29 4.51
N PHE A 154 5.13 -19.45 4.40
CA PHE A 154 4.64 -19.95 3.12
C PHE A 154 3.95 -18.79 2.39
N PRO A 155 4.02 -18.70 1.05
CA PRO A 155 3.32 -17.69 0.28
C PRO A 155 1.83 -17.83 0.58
N CYS A 156 1.42 -17.08 1.59
CA CYS A 156 0.15 -17.19 2.23
C CYS A 156 -0.82 -16.50 1.28
N LEU A 157 -1.55 -17.31 0.51
CA LEU A 157 -2.78 -16.91 -0.13
C LEU A 157 -3.66 -16.33 0.98
N ILE A 158 -3.64 -15.00 1.10
CA ILE A 158 -4.39 -14.22 2.08
C ILE A 158 -3.80 -14.33 3.50
N ASN A 159 -2.82 -13.47 3.81
CA ASN A 159 -2.42 -13.22 5.20
C ASN A 159 -3.60 -12.60 5.96
N GLU A 160 -4.32 -13.40 6.74
CA GLU A 160 -5.21 -12.90 7.78
C GLU A 160 -4.38 -12.36 8.95
N MET A 161 -3.93 -11.11 8.83
CA MET A 161 -3.49 -10.38 10.02
C MET A 161 -4.73 -9.84 10.71
N LYS A 162 -4.98 -10.28 11.95
CA LYS A 162 -6.04 -9.73 12.82
C LYS A 162 -5.73 -8.28 13.18
N PHE A 163 -6.02 -7.36 12.27
CA PHE A 163 -6.13 -5.94 12.57
C PHE A 163 -7.48 -5.69 13.24
N ASP A 164 -7.54 -4.73 14.17
CA ASP A 164 -8.81 -4.20 14.63
C ASP A 164 -9.50 -3.53 13.44
N SER A 165 -10.49 -4.22 12.91
CA SER A 165 -10.82 -4.19 11.48
C SER A 165 -11.96 -3.23 11.15
N GLU A 166 -12.54 -2.58 12.16
CA GLU A 166 -13.80 -1.85 12.05
C GLU A 166 -13.67 -0.61 11.16
N LEU A 167 -12.60 0.18 11.31
CA LEU A 167 -12.46 1.44 10.57
C LEU A 167 -12.11 1.22 9.08
N PHE A 168 -11.32 0.18 8.78
CA PHE A 168 -10.92 -0.14 7.40
C PHE A 168 -12.01 -0.88 6.64
N ASN A 169 -12.71 -1.80 7.30
CA ASN A 169 -13.72 -2.62 6.65
C ASN A 169 -15.01 -1.84 6.39
N GLY A 170 -15.43 -0.93 7.28
CA GLY A 170 -16.66 -0.16 7.09
C GLY A 170 -16.64 0.67 5.79
N HIS A 171 -15.56 1.40 5.55
CA HIS A 171 -15.39 2.14 4.29
C HIS A 171 -15.10 1.23 3.10
N ARG A 172 -14.43 0.09 3.27
CA ARG A 172 -14.23 -0.87 2.18
C ARG A 172 -15.56 -1.45 1.72
N ASP A 173 -16.40 -1.94 2.63
CA ASP A 173 -17.61 -2.70 2.31
C ASP A 173 -18.70 -1.83 1.66
N LEU A 174 -18.87 -0.60 2.15
CA LEU A 174 -19.75 0.39 1.51
C LEU A 174 -19.34 0.65 0.05
N PHE A 175 -18.03 0.73 -0.21
CA PHE A 175 -17.51 1.02 -1.53
C PHE A 175 -17.45 -0.20 -2.45
N THR A 176 -17.12 -1.39 -1.94
CA THR A 176 -17.19 -2.65 -2.71
C THR A 176 -18.62 -2.86 -3.22
N LYS A 177 -19.63 -2.59 -2.40
CA LYS A 177 -21.04 -2.60 -2.82
C LYS A 177 -21.33 -1.56 -3.91
N ALA A 178 -20.84 -0.33 -3.76
CA ALA A 178 -21.03 0.73 -4.76
C ALA A 178 -20.35 0.40 -6.11
N ILE A 179 -19.15 -0.19 -6.09
CA ILE A 179 -18.42 -0.59 -7.30
C ILE A 179 -19.04 -1.81 -7.96
N PHE A 180 -19.45 -2.84 -7.21
CA PHE A 180 -20.17 -3.98 -7.80
C PHE A 180 -21.43 -3.51 -8.53
N ASN A 181 -22.18 -2.59 -7.93
CA ASN A 181 -23.35 -1.98 -8.57
C ASN A 181 -23.00 -1.14 -9.81
N PHE A 182 -21.84 -0.49 -9.84
CA PHE A 182 -21.37 0.25 -11.01
C PHE A 182 -20.94 -0.69 -12.15
N VAL A 183 -20.26 -1.79 -11.82
CA VAL A 183 -19.81 -2.79 -12.81
C VAL A 183 -20.99 -3.60 -13.39
N THR A 184 -22.02 -3.88 -12.58
CA THR A 184 -23.24 -4.55 -13.06
C THR A 184 -24.11 -3.63 -13.91
N THR A 185 -24.17 -2.32 -13.60
CA THR A 185 -24.93 -1.35 -14.40
C THR A 185 -24.21 -0.91 -15.68
N CYS A 186 -22.88 -1.02 -15.75
CA CYS A 186 -22.09 -0.76 -16.96
C CYS A 186 -21.78 -2.01 -17.82
N SER A 187 -22.39 -3.16 -17.54
CA SER A 187 -22.33 -4.29 -18.49
C SER A 187 -23.10 -3.91 -19.76
N PRO A 188 -22.47 -3.97 -20.96
CA PRO A 188 -23.16 -3.58 -22.18
C PRO A 188 -24.29 -4.56 -22.43
N VAL A 189 -25.46 -4.02 -22.74
CA VAL A 189 -26.52 -4.72 -23.44
C VAL A 189 -25.87 -5.42 -24.64
N ARG A 190 -25.78 -6.76 -24.57
CA ARG A 190 -25.39 -7.58 -25.73
C ARG A 190 -26.43 -7.32 -26.82
N SER A 191 -25.98 -6.73 -27.92
CA SER A 191 -26.65 -6.80 -29.21
C SER A 191 -26.08 -7.98 -29.99
#